data_AF-A0A5K7YGF8-F1
#
_entry.id   AF-A0A5K7YGF8-F1
#
_cell.length_a   1.000
_cell.length_b   1.000
_cell.length_c   1.000
_cell.angle_alpha   90.00
_cell.angle_beta   90.00
_cell.angle_gamma   90.00
#
_symmetry.space_group_name_H-M   'P 1'
#
loop_
_entity.id
_entity.type
_entity.pdbx_description
1 polymer ?
#
loop_
_entity_poly.entity_id
_entity_poly.type
_entity_poly.pdbx_seq_one_letter_code
_entity_poly.pdbx_strand_id
1 'polypeptide(L)'
;MIEKIIASGQTGVAAAALDIAIKLGLAYGGWCREGEPAAEKYRLKRLPGACVSDVVEKAVGAGHGTLYFAEGEKISLRLEATKKIIFRMNKPLLVLNLAREMGFTASRRAAEWITENRIKVLHVDGEADSRPERVASILEATFFLGMMEPGITTPLQAKNQRNRKVERGVAVESIAEAVDHLEKAMSLKDRATIANMAAGELVSLHGSLGEYINRHFDLFAAGSVLLTDCRRRSGRWELPATDAAAVIIRDLWDRLRTTYRLRVVK
;
A
#
# COMPACT_ATOMS: atom_id res chain seq x y z
N MET A 1 -3.40 16.43 0.71
CA MET A 1 -2.07 17.06 0.78
C MET A 1 -1.51 16.86 2.17
N ILE A 2 -0.21 16.62 2.27
CA ILE A 2 0.49 16.39 3.53
C ILE A 2 0.74 17.74 4.21
N GLU A 3 0.35 17.85 5.46
CA GLU A 3 0.51 19.05 6.29
C GLU A 3 1.72 18.91 7.21
N LYS A 4 2.04 17.68 7.65
CA LYS A 4 3.12 17.42 8.60
C LYS A 4 3.83 16.07 8.40
N ILE A 5 5.14 16.06 8.58
CA ILE A 5 5.95 14.85 8.68
C ILE A 5 6.35 14.59 10.14
N ILE A 6 6.19 13.34 10.58
CA ILE A 6 6.63 12.86 11.89
C ILE A 6 7.73 11.83 11.67
N ALA A 7 8.87 11.99 12.34
CA ALA A 7 9.95 11.00 12.33
C ALA A 7 10.78 11.11 13.61
N SER A 8 11.52 10.05 13.93
CA SER A 8 12.35 9.98 15.15
C SER A 8 13.75 10.60 15.00
N GLY A 9 14.17 10.86 13.76
CA GLY A 9 15.51 11.34 13.41
C GLY A 9 16.66 10.37 13.70
N GLN A 10 16.37 9.17 14.24
CA GLN A 10 17.38 8.21 14.71
C GLN A 10 18.05 7.43 13.57
N THR A 11 17.28 7.08 12.52
CA THR A 11 17.77 6.33 11.36
C THR A 11 18.07 7.27 10.20
N GLY A 12 18.86 6.81 9.24
CA GLY A 12 19.10 7.53 7.98
C GLY A 12 17.79 7.87 7.25
N VAL A 13 16.81 6.98 7.30
CA VAL A 13 15.45 7.18 6.78
C VAL A 13 14.74 8.31 7.52
N ALA A 14 14.73 8.27 8.86
CA ALA A 14 14.04 9.25 9.68
C ALA A 14 14.68 10.65 9.56
N ALA A 15 16.01 10.71 9.45
CA ALA A 15 16.74 11.94 9.15
C ALA A 15 16.39 12.49 7.77
N ALA A 16 16.43 11.65 6.72
CA ALA A 16 16.06 12.05 5.36
C ALA A 16 14.63 12.59 5.27
N ALA A 17 13.68 11.99 6.02
CA ALA A 17 12.31 12.46 6.07
C ALA A 17 12.19 13.88 6.67
N LEU A 18 12.94 14.17 7.73
CA LEU A 18 12.97 15.49 8.36
C LEU A 18 13.69 16.52 7.47
N ASP A 19 14.81 16.14 6.86
CA ASP A 19 15.53 16.99 5.91
C ASP A 19 14.65 17.35 4.69
N ILE A 20 13.88 16.40 4.16
CA ILE A 20 12.90 16.67 3.08
C ILE A 20 11.76 17.57 3.56
N ALA A 21 11.25 17.36 4.78
CA ALA A 21 10.22 18.23 5.34
C ALA A 21 10.69 19.69 5.41
N ILE A 22 11.93 19.89 5.88
CA ILE A 22 12.57 21.21 5.94
C ILE A 22 12.75 21.79 4.53
N LYS A 23 13.30 20.99 3.60
CA LYS A 23 13.56 21.39 2.21
C LYS A 23 12.28 21.86 1.51
N LEU A 24 11.16 21.19 1.73
CA LEU A 24 9.87 21.49 1.11
C LEU A 24 9.00 22.47 1.92
N GLY A 25 9.49 22.97 3.07
CA GLY A 25 8.75 23.90 3.92
C GLY A 25 7.51 23.29 4.61
N LEU A 26 7.48 21.97 4.78
CA LEU A 26 6.40 21.26 5.48
C LEU A 26 6.58 21.36 6.99
N ALA A 27 5.49 21.33 7.75
CA ALA A 27 5.60 21.17 9.19
C ALA A 27 6.26 19.83 9.51
N TYR A 28 7.12 19.80 10.51
CA TYR A 28 7.81 18.58 10.92
C TYR A 28 7.87 18.46 12.44
N GLY A 29 8.23 17.27 12.90
CA GLY A 29 8.51 17.01 14.31
C GLY A 29 8.50 15.53 14.60
N GLY A 30 8.33 15.21 15.87
CA GLY A 30 8.29 13.83 16.33
C GLY A 30 8.90 13.71 17.71
N TRP A 31 9.25 12.48 18.05
CA TRP A 31 9.81 12.14 19.34
C TRP A 31 11.10 11.37 19.16
N CYS A 32 12.01 11.58 20.10
CA CYS A 32 13.24 10.82 20.20
C CYS A 32 13.47 10.45 21.65
N ARG A 33 14.35 9.48 21.88
CA ARG A 33 14.80 9.15 23.22
C ARG A 33 15.70 10.27 23.76
N GLU A 34 15.84 10.29 25.07
CA GLU A 34 16.78 11.18 25.74
C GLU A 34 18.23 10.85 25.33
N GLY A 35 19.07 11.88 25.18
CA GLY A 35 20.47 11.74 24.75
C GLY A 35 20.70 11.57 23.25
N GLU A 36 19.64 11.47 22.43
CA GLU A 36 19.78 11.36 20.97
C GLU A 36 20.11 12.72 20.32
N PRO A 37 21.19 12.83 19.51
CA PRO A 37 21.63 14.10 18.92
C PRO A 37 20.61 14.68 17.92
N ALA A 38 19.78 13.81 17.32
CA ALA A 38 18.71 14.20 16.41
C ALA A 38 17.68 15.15 17.06
N ALA A 39 17.54 15.11 18.39
CA ALA A 39 16.64 15.99 19.13
C ALA A 39 16.95 17.47 18.91
N GLU A 40 18.24 17.81 18.88
CA GLU A 40 18.72 19.19 18.78
C GLU A 40 18.66 19.68 17.34
N LYS A 41 19.12 18.87 16.39
CA LYS A 41 19.10 19.21 14.96
C LYS A 41 17.67 19.51 14.47
N TYR A 42 16.70 18.68 14.84
CA TYR A 42 15.34 18.75 14.31
C TYR A 42 14.29 19.24 15.32
N ARG A 43 14.71 19.73 16.49
CA ARG A 43 13.81 20.22 17.55
C ARG A 43 12.73 19.19 17.94
N LEU A 44 13.12 17.91 18.05
CA LEU A 44 12.19 16.82 18.40
C LEU A 44 11.89 16.82 19.90
N LYS A 45 10.72 16.31 20.28
CA LYS A 45 10.31 16.19 21.68
C LYS A 45 10.98 14.96 22.31
N ARG A 46 11.82 15.18 23.32
CA ARG A 46 12.44 14.09 24.09
C ARG A 46 11.40 13.35 24.93
N LEU A 47 11.51 12.03 24.98
CA LEU A 47 10.74 11.18 25.89
C LEU A 47 11.70 10.57 26.93
N PRO A 48 11.69 11.07 28.18
CA PRO A 48 12.52 10.53 29.26
C PRO A 48 12.15 9.07 29.56
N GLY A 49 13.15 8.20 29.71
CA GLY A 49 12.97 6.78 30.06
C GLY A 49 12.29 5.91 28.99
N ALA A 50 12.01 6.46 27.80
CA ALA A 50 11.32 5.73 26.72
C ALA A 50 12.24 4.74 26.01
N CYS A 51 11.72 3.55 25.72
CA CYS A 51 12.32 2.61 24.78
C CYS A 51 11.98 2.98 23.33
N VAL A 52 12.59 2.27 22.37
CA VAL A 52 12.34 2.52 20.93
C VAL A 52 10.86 2.32 20.58
N SER A 53 10.20 1.31 21.17
CA SER A 53 8.79 1.02 20.94
C SER A 53 7.88 2.17 21.37
N ASP A 54 8.19 2.84 22.49
CA ASP A 54 7.38 3.96 23.00
C ASP A 54 7.42 5.17 22.04
N VAL A 55 8.60 5.41 21.44
CA VAL A 55 8.78 6.47 20.44
C VAL A 55 7.96 6.16 19.19
N VAL A 56 8.03 4.91 18.69
CA VAL A 56 7.27 4.46 17.52
C VAL A 56 5.76 4.53 17.79
N GLU A 57 5.30 4.03 18.93
CA GLU A 57 3.88 4.05 19.32
C GLU A 57 3.33 5.47 19.40
N LYS A 58 4.09 6.40 19.99
CA LYS A 58 3.69 7.81 20.04
C LYS A 58 3.63 8.46 18.67
N ALA A 59 4.59 8.14 17.79
CA ALA A 59 4.63 8.65 16.43
C ALA A 59 3.48 8.11 15.57
N VAL A 60 3.21 6.80 15.65
CA VAL A 60 2.10 6.13 14.96
C VAL A 60 0.75 6.68 15.43
N GLY A 61 0.59 6.88 16.74
CA GLY A 61 -0.64 7.44 17.32
C GLY A 61 -0.95 8.86 16.84
N ALA A 62 0.09 9.70 16.73
CA ALA A 62 -0.04 11.07 16.24
C ALA A 62 -0.17 11.17 14.71
N GLY A 63 0.23 10.14 13.97
CA GLY A 63 0.14 10.07 12.52
C GLY A 63 -1.22 9.59 12.00
N HIS A 64 -1.53 9.96 10.76
CA HIS A 64 -2.64 9.38 9.99
C HIS A 64 -2.25 8.08 9.30
N GLY A 65 -0.96 7.88 9.00
CA GLY A 65 -0.42 6.65 8.43
C GLY A 65 1.09 6.61 8.55
N THR A 66 1.66 5.41 8.42
CA THR A 66 3.11 5.18 8.45
C THR A 66 3.63 4.72 7.10
N LEU A 67 4.63 5.42 6.57
CA LEU A 67 5.44 4.98 5.44
C LEU A 67 6.74 4.39 5.98
N TYR A 68 6.99 3.12 5.70
CA TYR A 68 8.17 2.40 6.17
C TYR A 68 9.09 2.05 5.00
N PHE A 69 10.37 2.44 5.10
CA PHE A 69 11.39 2.04 4.13
C PHE A 69 12.17 0.82 4.64
N ALA A 70 12.09 -0.28 3.90
CA ALA A 70 12.83 -1.51 4.19
C ALA A 70 13.99 -1.69 3.21
N GLU A 71 15.05 -2.35 3.67
CA GLU A 71 16.20 -2.75 2.87
C GLU A 71 16.31 -4.28 2.84
N GLY A 72 16.86 -4.85 1.76
CA GLY A 72 17.09 -6.29 1.65
C GLY A 72 15.85 -7.16 1.41
N GLU A 73 16.06 -8.47 1.37
CA GLU A 73 15.04 -9.47 0.97
C GLU A 73 14.22 -10.03 2.13
N LYS A 74 14.74 -9.96 3.36
CA LYS A 74 14.13 -10.55 4.55
C LYS A 74 13.42 -9.50 5.39
N ILE A 75 12.32 -9.89 6.03
CA ILE A 75 11.60 -9.04 6.98
C ILE A 75 12.48 -8.85 8.22
N SER A 76 12.78 -7.60 8.58
CA SER A 76 13.54 -7.29 9.80
C SER A 76 12.67 -7.34 11.06
N LEU A 77 13.29 -7.66 12.20
CA LEU A 77 12.65 -7.64 13.52
C LEU A 77 12.04 -6.27 13.83
N ARG A 78 12.67 -5.18 13.38
CA ARG A 78 12.16 -3.81 13.53
C ARG A 78 10.85 -3.63 12.75
N LEU A 79 10.81 -4.06 11.49
CA LEU A 79 9.60 -3.98 10.68
C LEU A 79 8.45 -4.78 11.31
N GLU A 80 8.71 -5.98 11.84
CA GLU A 80 7.69 -6.77 12.52
C GLU A 80 7.17 -6.10 13.80
N ALA A 81 8.07 -5.57 14.64
CA ALA A 81 7.69 -4.85 15.85
C ALA A 81 6.84 -3.61 15.53
N THR A 82 7.27 -2.81 14.55
CA THR A 82 6.55 -1.61 14.10
C THR A 82 5.19 -1.97 13.48
N LYS A 83 5.12 -3.05 12.67
CA LYS A 83 3.84 -3.58 12.14
C LYS A 83 2.86 -3.92 13.26
N LYS A 84 3.30 -4.64 14.29
CA LYS A 84 2.44 -5.01 15.43
C LYS A 84 1.82 -3.79 16.11
N ILE A 85 2.61 -2.74 16.33
CA ILE A 85 2.15 -1.48 16.92
C ILE A 85 1.12 -0.81 16.00
N ILE A 86 1.42 -0.69 14.70
CA ILE A 86 0.55 -0.02 13.72
C ILE A 86 -0.80 -0.75 13.55
N PHE A 87 -0.78 -2.07 13.45
CA PHE A 87 -1.99 -2.88 13.36
C PHE A 87 -2.85 -2.75 14.61
N ARG A 88 -2.24 -2.77 15.81
CA ARG A 88 -2.94 -2.56 17.07
C ARG A 88 -3.65 -1.20 17.14
N MET A 89 -3.08 -0.17 16.52
CA MET A 89 -3.64 1.18 16.48
C MET A 89 -4.59 1.42 15.29
N ASN A 90 -4.83 0.40 14.46
CA ASN A 90 -5.65 0.46 13.25
C ASN A 90 -5.26 1.63 12.31
N LYS A 91 -3.96 1.82 12.12
CA LYS A 91 -3.40 2.85 11.23
C LYS A 91 -2.93 2.21 9.91
N PRO A 92 -3.07 2.91 8.77
CA PRO A 92 -2.55 2.42 7.51
C PRO A 92 -1.01 2.39 7.52
N LEU A 93 -0.45 1.35 6.90
CA LEU A 93 0.99 1.16 6.70
C LEU A 93 1.27 0.89 5.23
N LEU A 94 2.22 1.63 4.65
CA LEU A 94 2.85 1.28 3.39
C LEU A 94 4.31 0.93 3.65
N VAL A 95 4.74 -0.24 3.16
CA VAL A 95 6.15 -0.65 3.18
C VAL A 95 6.70 -0.55 1.77
N LEU A 96 7.78 0.21 1.60
CA LEU A 96 8.52 0.31 0.35
C LEU A 96 9.86 -0.40 0.51
N ASN A 97 10.12 -1.38 -0.35
CA ASN A 97 11.39 -2.12 -0.32
C ASN A 97 12.36 -1.49 -1.34
N LEU A 98 13.40 -0.84 -0.83
CA LEU A 98 14.39 -0.15 -1.66
C LEU A 98 15.19 -1.15 -2.52
N ALA A 99 15.44 -2.38 -2.07
CA ALA A 99 16.16 -3.36 -2.90
C ALA A 99 15.34 -3.83 -4.11
N ARG A 100 14.01 -3.76 -4.05
CA ARG A 100 13.10 -4.36 -5.05
C ARG A 100 12.38 -3.34 -5.93
N GLU A 101 12.33 -2.07 -5.53
CA GLU A 101 11.53 -1.05 -6.20
C GLU A 101 12.37 0.09 -6.77
N MET A 102 12.11 0.45 -8.03
CA MET A 102 12.68 1.66 -8.64
C MET A 102 12.11 2.92 -7.98
N GLY A 103 12.93 3.96 -7.82
CA GLY A 103 12.58 5.17 -7.05
C GLY A 103 11.29 5.85 -7.52
N PHE A 104 11.09 6.00 -8.83
CA PHE A 104 9.86 6.63 -9.37
C PHE A 104 8.60 5.80 -9.09
N THR A 105 8.67 4.47 -9.25
CA THR A 105 7.55 3.55 -8.97
C THR A 105 7.18 3.59 -7.49
N ALA A 106 8.17 3.55 -6.61
CA ALA A 106 7.98 3.70 -5.17
C ALA A 106 7.32 5.05 -4.81
N SER A 107 7.74 6.13 -5.48
CA SER A 107 7.18 7.48 -5.26
C SER A 107 5.71 7.58 -5.67
N ARG A 108 5.36 7.01 -6.82
CA ARG A 108 3.97 7.00 -7.30
C ARG A 108 3.07 6.19 -6.37
N ARG A 109 3.50 5.00 -5.96
CA ARG A 109 2.77 4.17 -4.99
C ARG A 109 2.56 4.90 -3.66
N ALA A 110 3.59 5.59 -3.16
CA ALA A 110 3.46 6.39 -1.95
C ALA A 110 2.47 7.55 -2.12
N ALA A 111 2.50 8.26 -3.25
CA ALA A 111 1.60 9.38 -3.52
C ALA A 111 0.13 8.93 -3.63
N GLU A 112 -0.11 7.82 -4.33
CA GLU A 112 -1.41 7.16 -4.43
C GLU A 112 -1.91 6.74 -3.05
N TRP A 113 -1.09 6.01 -2.28
CA TRP A 113 -1.46 5.55 -0.94
C TRP A 113 -1.75 6.70 0.04
N ILE A 114 -0.96 7.78 0.02
CA ILE A 114 -1.19 8.99 0.82
C ILE A 114 -2.56 9.60 0.48
N THR A 115 -2.88 9.67 -0.81
CA THR A 115 -4.12 10.27 -1.30
C THR A 115 -5.33 9.40 -0.94
N GLU A 116 -5.26 8.09 -1.18
CA GLU A 116 -6.32 7.12 -0.88
C GLU A 116 -6.67 7.12 0.62
N ASN A 117 -5.65 7.13 1.48
CA ASN A 117 -5.82 7.08 2.94
C ASN A 117 -6.02 8.47 3.56
N ARG A 118 -6.09 9.54 2.75
CA ARG A 118 -6.25 10.94 3.19
C ARG A 118 -5.23 11.33 4.27
N ILE A 119 -3.99 10.90 4.10
CA ILE A 119 -2.93 11.12 5.07
C ILE A 119 -2.51 12.59 5.02
N LYS A 120 -2.78 13.32 6.10
CA LYS A 120 -2.29 14.70 6.31
C LYS A 120 -1.04 14.76 7.19
N VAL A 121 -0.87 13.78 8.07
CA VAL A 121 0.23 13.71 9.03
C VAL A 121 0.89 12.37 8.80
N LEU A 122 2.04 12.38 8.14
CA LEU A 122 2.72 11.16 7.72
C LEU A 122 3.84 10.85 8.69
N HIS A 123 3.77 9.68 9.31
CA HIS A 123 4.89 9.11 10.01
C HIS A 123 5.82 8.41 9.02
N VAL A 124 7.12 8.72 9.05
CA VAL A 124 8.13 8.06 8.23
C VAL A 124 9.15 7.38 9.12
N ASP A 125 9.34 6.09 8.91
CA ASP A 125 10.33 5.27 9.62
C ASP A 125 10.98 4.27 8.65
N GLY A 126 12.01 3.57 9.09
CA GLY A 126 12.64 2.57 8.26
C GLY A 126 13.87 1.93 8.90
N GLU A 127 14.52 1.09 8.12
CA GLU A 127 15.72 0.38 8.56
C GLU A 127 16.92 1.33 8.65
N ALA A 128 17.85 1.01 9.55
CA ALA A 128 19.03 1.85 9.79
C ALA A 128 19.97 1.88 8.57
N ASP A 129 20.06 0.74 7.86
CA ASP A 129 20.96 0.54 6.72
C ASP A 129 20.39 1.07 5.39
N SER A 130 19.15 1.60 5.41
CA SER A 130 18.55 2.18 4.22
C SER A 130 19.27 3.46 3.79
N ARG A 131 19.46 3.59 2.48
CA ARG A 131 20.17 4.69 1.83
C ARG A 131 19.41 6.02 1.92
N PRO A 132 19.86 7.00 2.72
CA PRO A 132 19.13 8.26 2.97
C PRO A 132 18.87 9.07 1.69
N GLU A 133 19.82 9.09 0.75
CA GLU A 133 19.71 9.82 -0.52
C GLU A 133 18.59 9.26 -1.41
N ARG A 134 18.37 7.95 -1.37
CA ARG A 134 17.32 7.30 -2.13
C ARG A 134 15.96 7.54 -1.51
N VAL A 135 15.88 7.46 -0.18
CA VAL A 135 14.67 7.81 0.58
C VAL A 135 14.28 9.26 0.31
N ALA A 136 15.24 10.18 0.38
CA ALA A 136 15.02 11.60 0.11
C ALA A 136 14.46 11.83 -1.30
N SER A 137 15.06 11.19 -2.31
CA SER A 137 14.60 11.27 -3.71
C SER A 137 13.18 10.74 -3.89
N ILE A 138 12.84 9.62 -3.23
CA ILE A 138 11.50 9.03 -3.28
C ILE A 138 10.48 9.95 -2.61
N LEU A 139 10.79 10.46 -1.42
CA LEU A 139 9.91 11.35 -0.69
C LEU A 139 9.67 12.66 -1.47
N GLU A 140 10.73 13.28 -1.98
CA GLU A 140 10.64 14.49 -2.79
C GLU A 140 9.71 14.29 -4.00
N ALA A 141 9.94 13.24 -4.79
CA ALA A 141 9.08 12.91 -5.94
C ALA A 141 7.64 12.57 -5.50
N THR A 142 7.45 11.88 -4.38
CA THR A 142 6.13 11.58 -3.80
C THR A 142 5.35 12.86 -3.51
N PHE A 143 5.99 13.84 -2.88
CA PHE A 143 5.34 15.12 -2.55
C PHE A 143 5.08 15.95 -3.80
N PHE A 144 6.00 15.98 -4.76
CA PHE A 144 5.75 16.63 -6.05
C PHE A 144 4.54 16.01 -6.77
N LEU A 145 4.46 14.68 -6.86
CA LEU A 145 3.31 13.99 -7.46
C LEU A 145 2.00 14.29 -6.72
N GLY A 146 2.05 14.45 -5.39
CA GLY A 146 0.87 14.82 -4.58
C GLY A 146 0.47 16.29 -4.65
N MET A 147 1.37 17.19 -5.09
CA MET A 147 1.10 18.62 -5.30
C MET A 147 0.60 18.93 -6.71
N MET A 148 1.00 18.12 -7.70
CA MET A 148 0.47 18.23 -9.05
C MET A 148 -1.01 17.85 -9.02
N GLU A 149 -1.91 18.81 -9.30
CA GLU A 149 -3.32 18.52 -9.51
C GLU A 149 -3.48 17.39 -10.55
N PRO A 150 -4.57 16.60 -10.50
CA PRO A 150 -4.82 15.46 -11.40
C PRO A 150 -5.12 15.87 -12.86
N GLY A 151 -4.37 16.81 -13.44
CA GLY A 151 -4.64 17.44 -14.73
C GLY A 151 -3.52 17.42 -15.77
N ILE A 152 -2.24 17.22 -15.44
CA ILE A 152 -1.15 17.44 -16.43
C ILE A 152 -0.20 16.25 -16.62
N THR A 153 -0.16 15.27 -15.71
CA THR A 153 0.59 14.02 -15.92
C THR A 153 -0.34 12.82 -15.85
N THR A 154 -1.30 12.76 -16.76
CA THR A 154 -1.98 11.51 -17.08
C THR A 154 -1.27 10.89 -18.28
N PRO A 155 -0.42 9.86 -18.13
CA PRO A 155 -0.37 8.85 -19.16
C PRO A 155 -1.77 8.23 -19.18
N LEU A 156 -2.47 8.39 -20.31
CA LEU A 156 -3.76 7.79 -20.65
C LEU A 156 -4.05 6.48 -19.89
N GLN A 157 -4.71 6.55 -18.73
CA GLN A 157 -5.54 5.51 -18.07
C GLN A 157 -5.91 5.91 -16.62
N ALA A 158 -6.54 7.07 -16.41
CA ALA A 158 -7.09 7.45 -15.10
C ALA A 158 -8.56 7.95 -15.17
N LYS A 159 -9.30 7.51 -16.18
CA LYS A 159 -10.76 7.65 -16.21
C LYS A 159 -11.39 6.30 -15.91
N ASN A 160 -11.41 5.89 -14.64
CA ASN A 160 -12.37 4.93 -14.06
C ASN A 160 -12.22 4.78 -12.52
N GLN A 161 -11.95 5.87 -11.78
CA GLN A 161 -11.98 5.84 -10.30
C GLN A 161 -12.73 7.02 -9.68
N ARG A 162 -13.74 7.55 -10.39
CA ARG A 162 -14.70 8.51 -9.82
C ARG A 162 -16.01 7.79 -9.51
N ASN A 163 -15.99 6.99 -8.47
CA ASN A 163 -17.11 6.72 -7.56
C ASN A 163 -16.69 5.59 -6.63
N ARG A 164 -16.36 5.90 -5.37
CA ARG A 164 -16.70 4.99 -4.28
C ARG A 164 -16.76 5.72 -2.95
N LYS A 165 -17.99 5.89 -2.48
CA LYS A 165 -18.34 5.83 -1.06
C LYS A 165 -17.58 4.66 -0.43
N VAL A 166 -17.25 4.78 0.85
CA VAL A 166 -16.83 3.66 1.70
C VAL A 166 -17.91 2.58 1.59
N GLU A 167 -17.73 1.62 0.68
CA GLU A 167 -18.57 0.44 0.59
C GLU A 167 -18.02 -0.54 1.63
N ARG A 168 -18.87 -0.84 2.62
CA ARG A 168 -18.70 -2.04 3.44
C ARG A 168 -18.46 -3.22 2.48
N GLY A 169 -17.52 -4.10 2.83
CA GLY A 169 -17.22 -5.30 2.04
C GLY A 169 -18.52 -5.98 1.58
N VAL A 170 -18.56 -6.35 0.30
CA VAL A 170 -19.71 -7.07 -0.24
C VAL A 170 -19.62 -8.47 0.35
N ALA A 171 -20.63 -8.86 1.11
CA ALA A 171 -20.77 -10.23 1.61
C ALA A 171 -21.07 -11.13 0.41
N VAL A 172 -20.01 -11.67 -0.16
CA VAL A 172 -20.05 -12.61 -1.28
C VAL A 172 -19.72 -13.98 -0.72
N GLU A 173 -20.53 -14.99 -1.03
CA GLU A 173 -20.41 -16.31 -0.43
C GLU A 173 -19.77 -17.34 -1.38
N SER A 174 -19.67 -17.04 -2.68
CA SER A 174 -19.07 -17.93 -3.69
C SER A 174 -18.19 -17.23 -4.72
N ILE A 175 -17.29 -17.99 -5.36
CA ILE A 175 -16.45 -17.49 -6.45
C ILE A 175 -17.32 -16.98 -7.61
N ALA A 176 -18.43 -17.65 -7.90
CA ALA A 176 -19.33 -17.26 -8.99
C ALA A 176 -19.92 -15.87 -8.78
N GLU A 177 -20.38 -15.58 -7.56
CA GLU A 177 -20.88 -14.26 -7.18
C GLU A 177 -19.77 -13.20 -7.16
N ALA A 178 -18.55 -13.58 -6.74
CA ALA A 178 -17.40 -12.69 -6.76
C ALA A 178 -17.05 -12.28 -8.19
N VAL A 179 -17.03 -13.26 -9.10
CA VAL A 179 -16.80 -13.05 -10.53
C VAL A 179 -17.93 -12.22 -11.15
N ASP A 180 -19.20 -12.49 -10.83
CA ASP A 180 -20.34 -11.67 -11.27
C ASP A 180 -20.20 -10.21 -10.85
N HIS A 181 -19.80 -9.98 -9.61
CA HIS A 181 -19.59 -8.65 -9.07
C HIS A 181 -18.43 -7.93 -9.78
N LEU A 182 -17.33 -8.63 -10.04
CA LEU A 182 -16.20 -8.09 -10.81
C LEU A 182 -16.62 -7.78 -12.25
N GLU A 183 -17.30 -8.69 -12.95
CA GLU A 183 -17.75 -8.46 -14.33
C GLU A 183 -18.67 -7.25 -14.46
N LYS A 184 -19.59 -7.04 -13.49
CA LYS A 184 -20.48 -5.87 -13.44
C LYS A 184 -19.72 -4.58 -13.16
N ALA A 185 -18.67 -4.62 -12.36
CA ALA A 185 -17.86 -3.46 -12.01
C ALA A 185 -16.85 -3.06 -13.10
N MET A 186 -16.50 -3.99 -14.01
CA MET A 186 -15.47 -3.77 -15.02
C MET A 186 -16.02 -3.20 -16.35
N SER A 187 -15.24 -2.32 -16.97
CA SER A 187 -15.58 -1.82 -18.31
C SER A 187 -15.52 -2.93 -19.36
N LEU A 188 -16.19 -2.75 -20.50
CA LEU A 188 -16.08 -3.70 -21.62
C LEU A 188 -14.63 -3.85 -22.10
N LYS A 189 -13.86 -2.75 -22.07
CA LYS A 189 -12.45 -2.75 -22.44
C LYS A 189 -11.62 -3.61 -21.48
N ASP A 190 -11.83 -3.49 -20.18
CA ASP A 190 -11.05 -4.25 -19.19
C ASP A 190 -11.39 -5.74 -19.25
N ARG A 191 -12.68 -6.07 -19.42
CA ARG A 191 -13.15 -7.45 -19.64
C ARG A 191 -12.53 -8.07 -20.88
N ALA A 192 -12.52 -7.35 -22.00
CA ALA A 192 -11.86 -7.81 -23.23
C ALA A 192 -10.35 -7.92 -23.07
N THR A 193 -9.71 -7.00 -22.34
CA THR A 193 -8.26 -7.04 -22.09
C THR A 193 -7.90 -8.31 -21.31
N ILE A 194 -8.57 -8.57 -20.19
CA ILE A 194 -8.34 -9.79 -19.39
C ILE A 194 -8.63 -11.04 -20.22
N ALA A 195 -9.74 -11.09 -20.95
CA ALA A 195 -10.09 -12.25 -21.79
C ALA A 195 -8.98 -12.63 -22.81
N ASN A 196 -8.17 -11.67 -23.24
CA ASN A 196 -7.10 -11.89 -24.23
C ASN A 196 -5.71 -12.05 -23.59
N MET A 197 -5.57 -11.99 -22.26
CA MET A 197 -4.30 -12.26 -21.57
C MET A 197 -3.90 -13.73 -21.63
N ALA A 198 -2.60 -13.99 -21.67
CA ALA A 198 -2.05 -15.31 -21.43
C ALA A 198 -2.12 -15.68 -19.94
N ALA A 199 -2.17 -16.98 -19.62
CA ALA A 199 -2.31 -17.44 -18.23
C ALA A 199 -1.16 -16.94 -17.32
N GLY A 200 0.05 -16.78 -17.85
CA GLY A 200 1.20 -16.26 -17.10
C GLY A 200 1.13 -14.76 -16.82
N GLU A 201 0.35 -14.00 -17.59
CA GLU A 201 0.21 -12.55 -17.42
C GLU A 201 -0.75 -12.19 -16.27
N LEU A 202 -1.57 -13.14 -15.81
CA LEU A 202 -2.51 -12.93 -14.70
C LEU A 202 -1.82 -12.50 -13.41
N VAL A 203 -0.56 -12.89 -13.20
CA VAL A 203 0.25 -12.51 -12.04
C VAL A 203 0.39 -10.98 -11.94
N SER A 204 0.40 -10.27 -13.08
CA SER A 204 0.47 -8.80 -13.11
C SER A 204 -0.78 -8.12 -12.52
N LEU A 205 -1.92 -8.82 -12.52
CA LEU A 205 -3.18 -8.32 -11.96
C LEU A 205 -3.25 -8.43 -10.44
N HIS A 206 -2.35 -9.19 -9.80
CA HIS A 206 -2.37 -9.37 -8.35
C HIS A 206 -2.18 -8.07 -7.58
N GLY A 207 -1.30 -7.18 -8.07
CA GLY A 207 -1.04 -5.88 -7.44
C GLY A 207 -2.15 -4.85 -7.63
N SER A 208 -3.12 -5.09 -8.51
CA SER A 208 -4.22 -4.17 -8.79
C SER A 208 -5.57 -4.82 -8.49
N LEU A 209 -6.02 -5.73 -9.37
CA LEU A 209 -7.26 -6.48 -9.20
C LEU A 209 -7.23 -7.38 -7.97
N GLY A 210 -6.06 -7.97 -7.64
CA GLY A 210 -5.90 -8.76 -6.42
C GLY A 210 -6.07 -7.94 -5.15
N GLU A 211 -5.47 -6.75 -5.08
CA GLU A 211 -5.70 -5.82 -3.97
C GLU A 211 -7.17 -5.39 -3.89
N TYR A 212 -7.81 -5.13 -5.02
CA TYR A 212 -9.22 -4.79 -5.06
C TYR A 212 -10.09 -5.90 -4.45
N ILE A 213 -9.88 -7.15 -4.87
CA ILE A 213 -10.61 -8.32 -4.37
C ILE A 213 -10.40 -8.46 -2.86
N ASN A 214 -9.15 -8.33 -2.41
CA ASN A 214 -8.79 -8.41 -0.99
C ASN A 214 -9.42 -7.30 -0.12
N ARG A 215 -9.66 -6.11 -0.68
CA ARG A 215 -10.29 -4.98 0.01
C ARG A 215 -11.82 -5.03 -0.01
N HIS A 216 -12.43 -5.61 -1.05
CA HIS A 216 -13.88 -5.55 -1.27
C HIS A 216 -14.62 -6.84 -0.90
N PHE A 217 -13.92 -7.97 -0.82
CA PHE A 217 -14.49 -9.24 -0.39
C PHE A 217 -13.90 -9.65 0.96
N ASP A 218 -14.73 -10.27 1.79
CA ASP A 218 -14.36 -10.70 3.14
C ASP A 218 -13.51 -11.98 3.13
N LEU A 219 -12.42 -12.01 2.35
CA LEU A 219 -11.51 -13.15 2.22
C LEU A 219 -10.67 -13.41 3.49
N PHE A 220 -10.45 -12.37 4.29
CA PHE A 220 -9.65 -12.42 5.52
C PHE A 220 -10.50 -12.55 6.79
N ALA A 221 -11.83 -12.55 6.65
CA ALA A 221 -12.74 -12.75 7.77
C ALA A 221 -12.65 -14.19 8.31
N ALA A 222 -12.70 -14.34 9.63
CA ALA A 222 -12.75 -15.66 10.26
C ALA A 222 -14.03 -16.40 9.82
N GLY A 223 -13.89 -17.59 9.24
CA GLY A 223 -15.03 -18.36 8.72
C GLY A 223 -15.53 -17.92 7.33
N SER A 224 -14.72 -17.17 6.56
CA SER A 224 -15.07 -16.77 5.19
C SER A 224 -15.51 -17.95 4.32
N VAL A 225 -16.78 -17.92 3.91
CA VAL A 225 -17.38 -18.93 3.01
C VAL A 225 -16.72 -18.85 1.63
N LEU A 226 -16.45 -17.63 1.16
CA LEU A 226 -15.74 -17.39 -0.10
C LEU A 226 -14.31 -17.97 -0.11
N LEU A 227 -13.55 -17.84 0.99
CA LEU A 227 -12.23 -18.46 1.11
C LEU A 227 -12.33 -19.99 1.08
N THR A 228 -13.36 -20.54 1.72
CA THR A 228 -13.63 -21.98 1.71
C THR A 228 -13.97 -22.46 0.30
N ASP A 229 -14.74 -21.68 -0.47
CA ASP A 229 -15.06 -21.97 -1.86
C ASP A 229 -13.80 -21.89 -2.75
N CYS A 230 -12.93 -20.89 -2.53
CA CYS A 230 -11.61 -20.78 -3.19
C CYS A 230 -10.73 -22.02 -2.95
N ARG A 231 -10.69 -22.52 -1.71
CA ARG A 231 -9.96 -23.75 -1.34
C ARG A 231 -10.51 -24.97 -2.07
N ARG A 232 -11.84 -25.09 -2.11
CA ARG A 232 -12.53 -26.19 -2.81
C ARG A 232 -12.25 -26.17 -4.32
N ARG A 233 -12.38 -25.01 -4.96
CA ARG A 233 -12.17 -24.82 -6.40
C ARG A 233 -10.73 -25.06 -6.84
N SER A 234 -9.76 -24.63 -6.03
CA SER A 234 -8.34 -24.81 -6.33
C SER A 234 -7.81 -26.21 -6.00
N GLY A 235 -8.58 -27.04 -5.28
CA GLY A 235 -8.13 -28.33 -4.76
C GLY A 235 -7.09 -28.19 -3.65
N ARG A 236 -6.85 -26.98 -3.12
CA ARG A 236 -5.85 -26.68 -2.09
C ARG A 236 -6.54 -26.27 -0.80
N TRP A 237 -6.74 -27.22 0.12
CA TRP A 237 -7.45 -26.94 1.38
C TRP A 237 -6.68 -26.01 2.33
N GLU A 238 -5.35 -25.96 2.18
CA GLU A 238 -4.45 -25.07 2.95
C GLU A 238 -4.19 -23.73 2.26
N LEU A 239 -4.98 -23.35 1.25
CA LEU A 239 -4.78 -22.08 0.55
C LEU A 239 -4.86 -20.89 1.54
N PRO A 240 -3.82 -20.05 1.62
CA PRO A 240 -3.84 -18.85 2.45
C PRO A 240 -4.75 -17.80 1.83
N ALA A 241 -5.35 -16.95 2.67
CA ALA A 241 -6.25 -15.88 2.23
C ALA A 241 -5.59 -14.90 1.24
N THR A 242 -4.26 -14.72 1.34
CA THR A 242 -3.46 -13.90 0.41
C THR A 242 -3.49 -14.41 -1.02
N ASP A 243 -3.68 -15.72 -1.22
CA ASP A 243 -3.62 -16.37 -2.52
C ASP A 243 -5.01 -16.64 -3.09
N ALA A 244 -6.07 -16.43 -2.29
CA ALA A 244 -7.46 -16.61 -2.71
C ALA A 244 -7.85 -15.67 -3.86
N ALA A 245 -7.31 -14.45 -3.88
CA ALA A 245 -7.53 -13.51 -4.97
C ALA A 245 -7.03 -14.05 -6.33
N ALA A 246 -5.93 -14.81 -6.35
CA ALA A 246 -5.43 -15.42 -7.59
C ALA A 246 -6.38 -16.48 -8.14
N VAL A 247 -7.07 -17.21 -7.27
CA VAL A 247 -8.09 -18.19 -7.66
C VAL A 247 -9.29 -17.49 -8.30
N ILE A 248 -9.77 -16.41 -7.70
CA ILE A 248 -10.89 -15.61 -8.23
C ILE A 248 -10.52 -14.95 -9.57
N ILE A 249 -9.31 -14.37 -9.69
CA ILE A 249 -8.82 -13.77 -10.94
C ILE A 249 -8.77 -14.81 -12.06
N ARG A 250 -8.35 -16.04 -11.74
CA ARG A 250 -8.27 -17.12 -12.71
C ARG A 250 -9.66 -17.58 -13.17
N ASP A 251 -10.61 -17.70 -12.25
CA ASP A 251 -11.99 -18.07 -12.58
C ASP A 251 -12.69 -16.96 -13.41
N LEU A 252 -12.44 -15.68 -13.08
CA LEU A 252 -12.87 -14.53 -13.89
C LEU A 252 -12.28 -14.60 -15.31
N TRP A 253 -10.98 -14.89 -15.43
CA TRP A 253 -10.32 -14.99 -16.73
C TRP A 253 -10.89 -16.12 -17.59
N ASP A 254 -11.09 -17.30 -17.00
CA ASP A 254 -11.69 -18.45 -17.69
C ASP A 254 -13.11 -18.10 -18.18
N ARG A 255 -13.91 -17.44 -17.34
CA ARG A 255 -15.26 -17.01 -17.70
C ARG A 255 -15.27 -15.96 -18.81
N LEU A 256 -14.46 -14.90 -18.69
CA LEU A 256 -14.39 -13.83 -19.69
C LEU A 256 -13.92 -14.34 -21.06
N ARG A 257 -13.06 -15.37 -21.11
CA ARG A 257 -12.62 -16.00 -22.36
C ARG A 257 -13.74 -16.68 -23.13
N THR A 258 -14.80 -17.14 -22.46
CA THR A 258 -15.95 -17.74 -23.15
C THR A 258 -16.79 -16.69 -23.87
N THR A 259 -16.83 -15.46 -23.35
CA THR A 259 -17.77 -14.42 -23.77
C THR A 259 -17.13 -13.28 -24.58
N TYR A 260 -15.87 -12.90 -24.27
CA TYR A 260 -15.23 -11.68 -24.79
C TYR A 260 -13.94 -11.92 -25.58
N ARG A 261 -13.62 -13.18 -25.91
CA ARG A 261 -12.46 -13.49 -26.74
C ARG A 261 -12.71 -12.99 -28.16
N LEU A 262 -11.87 -12.08 -28.62
CA LEU A 262 -12.02 -11.46 -29.94
C LEU A 262 -11.84 -12.54 -31.01
N ARG A 263 -12.87 -12.71 -31.86
CA ARG A 263 -12.76 -13.52 -33.07
C ARG A 263 -12.14 -12.64 -34.16
N VAL A 264 -11.04 -13.09 -34.74
CA VAL A 264 -10.48 -12.47 -35.94
C VAL A 264 -11.47 -12.71 -37.07
N VAL A 265 -12.15 -11.66 -37.53
CA VAL A 265 -12.94 -11.71 -38.75
C VAL A 265 -11.94 -11.54 -39.90
N LYS A 266 -11.77 -12.60 -40.69
CA LYS A 266 -11.01 -12.56 -41.95
C LYS A 266 -11.87 -11.97 -43.05
#